data_AF-A0A952U6M9-F1
#
_entry.id   AF-A0A952U6M9-F1
#
_cell.length_a   1.000
_cell.length_b   1.000
_cell.length_c   1.000
_cell.angle_alpha   90.00
_cell.angle_beta   90.00
_cell.angle_gamma   90.00
#
_symmetry.space_group_name_H-M   'P 1'
#
loop_
_entity.id
_entity.type
_entity.pdbx_description
1 polymer ?
#
loop_
_entity_poly.entity_id
_entity_poly.type
_entity_poly.pdbx_seq_one_letter_code
_entity_poly.pdbx_strand_id
1 'polypeptide(L)'
;MGYNTIVMEQEIVAMNAIEQKILEKISHLEAEQQQRVLDFVEQLTTPLRHYTARELMQMPAHERNAIIRAQLEQSVDEDFETFEAYSEEDLDATI
;
A
#
# COMPACT_ATOMS: atom_id res chain seq x y z
N MET A 1 21.68 53.06 -0.21
CA MET A 1 20.83 52.44 0.82
C MET A 1 19.46 52.24 0.22
N GLY A 2 18.92 51.02 0.32
CA GLY A 2 17.62 50.65 -0.22
C GLY A 2 17.62 49.15 -0.48
N TYR A 3 17.57 48.38 0.61
CA TYR A 3 17.41 46.93 0.55
C TYR A 3 16.08 46.62 -0.12
N ASN A 4 16.10 46.12 -1.35
CA ASN A 4 14.92 45.54 -1.97
C ASN A 4 14.61 44.22 -1.26
N THR A 5 13.62 44.26 -0.38
CA THR A 5 12.49 43.32 -0.35
C THR A 5 12.92 41.86 -0.49
N ILE A 6 13.40 41.20 0.58
CA ILE A 6 12.54 40.43 1.50
C ILE A 6 11.12 40.27 0.95
N VAL A 7 10.89 39.33 0.05
CA VAL A 7 9.96 38.21 0.24
C VAL A 7 10.38 37.10 -0.74
N MET A 8 11.44 36.35 -0.41
CA MET A 8 11.46 34.95 -0.84
C MET A 8 10.43 34.28 0.06
N GLU A 9 9.19 34.29 -0.43
CA GLU A 9 8.08 33.45 0.00
C GLU A 9 8.69 32.08 0.33
N GLN A 10 8.93 31.77 1.62
CA GLN A 10 8.02 30.98 2.44
C GLN A 10 7.36 29.80 1.70
N GLU A 11 8.03 29.25 0.68
CA GLU A 11 7.73 27.96 0.07
C GLU A 11 8.34 26.80 0.87
N ILE A 12 8.83 27.08 2.08
CA ILE A 12 8.88 26.08 3.14
C ILE A 12 7.46 26.02 3.71
N VAL A 13 6.55 25.43 2.93
CA VAL A 13 5.36 24.77 3.47
C VAL A 13 5.88 23.98 4.66
N ALA A 14 5.46 24.35 5.87
CA ALA A 14 5.99 23.79 7.10
C ALA A 14 5.97 22.27 7.00
N MET A 15 7.15 21.68 6.79
CA MET A 15 7.31 20.25 6.61
C MET A 15 6.69 19.60 7.84
N ASN A 16 5.68 18.75 7.60
CA ASN A 16 4.86 18.22 8.68
C ASN A 16 5.78 17.48 9.67
N ALA A 17 5.49 17.53 10.96
CA ALA A 17 6.27 16.83 11.99
C ALA A 17 6.45 15.33 11.68
N ILE A 18 5.53 14.73 10.91
CA ILE A 18 5.63 13.37 10.40
C ILE A 18 6.70 13.24 9.32
N GLU A 19 6.71 14.13 8.32
CA GLU A 19 7.69 14.12 7.22
C GLU A 19 9.12 14.27 7.75
N GLN A 20 9.34 15.18 8.69
CA GLN A 20 10.65 15.37 9.33
C GLN A 20 11.14 14.10 10.03
N LYS A 21 10.26 13.44 10.80
CA LYS A 21 10.60 12.20 11.51
C LYS A 21 10.88 11.04 10.56
N ILE A 22 10.16 10.97 9.44
CA ILE A 22 10.39 9.95 8.41
C ILE A 22 11.77 10.17 7.77
N LEU A 23 12.08 11.40 7.35
CA LEU A 23 13.38 11.73 6.76
C LEU A 23 14.54 11.45 7.71
N GLU A 24 14.40 11.85 8.98
CA GLU A 24 15.40 11.56 10.02
C GLU A 24 15.59 10.05 10.19
N LYS A 25 14.53 9.25 10.22
CA LYS A 25 14.67 7.79 10.36
C LYS A 25 15.33 7.15 9.15
N ILE A 26 14.93 7.54 7.94
CA ILE A 26 15.47 6.99 6.68
C ILE A 26 16.95 7.34 6.51
N SER A 27 17.37 8.54 6.92
CA SER A 27 18.77 8.99 6.75
C SER A 27 19.78 8.15 7.56
N HIS A 28 19.33 7.46 8.60
CA HIS A 28 20.16 6.57 9.42
C HIS A 28 20.13 5.11 8.96
N LEU A 29 19.31 4.77 7.95
CA LEU A 29 19.23 3.41 7.40
C LEU A 29 20.33 3.15 6.38
N GLU A 30 20.69 1.88 6.22
CA GLU A 30 21.59 1.45 5.15
C GLU A 30 20.87 1.47 3.79
N ALA A 31 21.63 1.54 2.70
CA ALA A 31 21.09 1.70 1.34
C ALA A 31 20.06 0.61 0.97
N GLU A 32 20.27 -0.63 1.39
CA GLU A 32 19.33 -1.73 1.16
C GLU A 32 17.98 -1.49 1.89
N GLN A 33 18.04 -0.96 3.10
CA GLN A 33 16.85 -0.65 3.89
C GLN A 33 16.12 0.58 3.36
N GLN A 34 16.86 1.58 2.88
CA GLN A 34 16.29 2.74 2.19
C GLN A 34 15.53 2.33 0.93
N GLN A 35 16.08 1.38 0.16
CA GLN A 35 15.40 0.82 -1.00
C GLN A 35 14.10 0.12 -0.62
N ARG A 36 14.09 -0.70 0.44
CA ARG A 36 12.85 -1.35 0.93
C ARG A 36 11.77 -0.33 1.34
N VAL A 37 12.18 0.78 1.95
CA VAL A 37 11.24 1.88 2.29
C VAL A 37 10.69 2.53 1.02
N LEU A 38 11.52 2.71 -0.01
CA LEU A 38 11.07 3.24 -1.30
C LEU A 38 10.05 2.31 -1.94
N ASP A 39 10.35 1.01 -2.04
CA ASP A 39 9.45 0.00 -2.61
C ASP A 39 8.10 -0.03 -1.87
N PHE A 40 8.11 0.10 -0.54
CA PHE A 40 6.89 0.18 0.26
C PHE A 40 6.06 1.44 -0.03
N VAL A 41 6.69 2.61 -0.17
CA VAL A 41 5.98 3.85 -0.51
C VAL A 41 5.39 3.78 -1.93
N GLU A 42 6.08 3.13 -2.86
CA GLU A 42 5.56 2.88 -4.21
C GLU A 42 4.32 1.98 -4.17
N GLN A 43 4.28 0.97 -3.30
CA GLN A 43 3.09 0.15 -3.09
C GLN A 43 1.92 0.95 -2.52
N LEU A 44 2.16 1.84 -1.54
CA LEU A 44 1.13 2.69 -0.93
C LEU A 44 0.53 3.71 -1.92
N THR A 45 1.35 4.20 -2.84
CA THR A 45 0.93 5.18 -3.86
C THR A 45 0.30 4.52 -5.08
N THR A 46 0.48 3.21 -5.25
CA THR A 46 -0.27 2.43 -6.23
C THR A 46 -1.72 2.31 -5.74
N PRO A 47 -2.70 2.93 -6.43
CA PRO A 47 -4.08 2.88 -5.97
C PRO A 47 -4.58 1.42 -6.03
N LEU A 48 -4.70 0.80 -4.85
CA LEU A 48 -5.46 -0.43 -4.67
C LEU A 48 -6.94 -0.09 -4.85
N ARG A 49 -7.36 0.02 -6.12
CA ARG A 49 -8.78 0.10 -6.43
C ARG A 49 -9.36 -1.28 -6.14
N HIS A 50 -10.02 -1.41 -5.00
CA HIS A 50 -10.81 -2.58 -4.70
C HIS A 50 -12.04 -2.58 -5.62
N TYR A 51 -12.15 -3.62 -6.44
CA TYR A 51 -13.31 -3.83 -7.27
C TYR A 51 -14.26 -4.80 -6.55
N THR A 52 -15.52 -4.43 -6.42
CA THR A 52 -16.55 -5.38 -6.01
C THR A 52 -16.72 -6.45 -7.10
N ALA A 53 -17.20 -7.64 -6.73
CA ALA A 53 -17.50 -8.70 -7.69
C ALA A 53 -18.45 -8.22 -8.81
N ARG A 54 -19.41 -7.34 -8.46
CA ARG A 54 -20.34 -6.74 -9.41
C ARG A 54 -19.62 -5.84 -10.43
N GLU A 55 -18.68 -5.02 -10.00
CA GLU A 55 -17.89 -4.17 -10.89
C GLU A 55 -17.01 -5.01 -11.82
N LEU A 56 -16.34 -6.05 -11.31
CA LEU A 56 -15.54 -6.97 -12.13
C LEU A 56 -16.37 -7.68 -13.20
N MET A 57 -17.60 -8.07 -12.90
CA MET A 57 -18.50 -8.72 -13.87
C MET A 57 -19.01 -7.76 -14.96
N GLN A 58 -18.97 -6.45 -14.72
CA GLN A 58 -19.34 -5.43 -15.71
C GLN A 58 -18.17 -5.01 -16.61
N MET A 59 -16.94 -5.39 -16.26
CA MET A 59 -15.74 -5.06 -17.03
C MET A 59 -15.57 -5.98 -18.25
N PRO A 60 -14.94 -5.47 -19.32
CA PRO A 60 -14.44 -6.31 -20.41
C PRO A 60 -13.52 -7.42 -19.88
N ALA A 61 -13.62 -8.62 -20.46
CA ALA A 61 -12.90 -9.80 -19.97
C ALA A 61 -11.37 -9.61 -19.90
N HIS A 62 -10.80 -8.83 -20.82
CA HIS A 62 -9.36 -8.57 -20.85
C HIS A 62 -8.89 -7.70 -19.66
N GLU A 63 -9.65 -6.67 -19.29
CA GLU A 63 -9.35 -5.80 -18.13
C GLU A 63 -9.51 -6.56 -16.82
N ARG A 64 -10.62 -7.32 -16.68
CA ARG A 64 -10.86 -8.16 -15.51
C ARG A 64 -9.72 -9.16 -15.30
N ASN A 65 -9.28 -9.82 -16.36
CA ASN A 65 -8.22 -10.83 -16.27
C ASN A 65 -6.86 -10.21 -15.89
N ALA A 66 -6.57 -8.98 -16.35
CA ALA A 66 -5.36 -8.26 -15.94
C ALA A 66 -5.36 -7.93 -14.44
N ILE A 67 -6.51 -7.47 -13.91
CA ILE A 67 -6.68 -7.16 -12.49
C ILE A 67 -6.56 -8.43 -11.63
N ILE A 68 -7.25 -9.51 -12.03
CA ILE A 68 -7.20 -10.79 -11.31
C ILE A 68 -5.77 -11.33 -11.29
N ARG A 69 -5.03 -11.26 -12.40
CA ARG A 69 -3.63 -11.72 -12.46
C ARG A 69 -2.74 -10.91 -11.53
N ALA A 70 -2.84 -9.58 -11.55
CA ALA A 70 -2.04 -8.72 -10.68
C ALA A 70 -2.31 -8.98 -9.18
N GLN A 71 -3.58 -9.23 -8.82
CA GLN A 71 -3.95 -9.60 -7.44
C GLN A 71 -3.42 -10.99 -7.07
N LEU A 72 -3.55 -11.97 -7.97
CA LEU A 72 -3.00 -13.31 -7.74
C LEU A 72 -1.48 -13.29 -7.54
N GLU A 73 -0.74 -12.52 -8.34
CA GLU A 73 0.72 -12.38 -8.19
C GLU A 73 1.10 -11.76 -6.84
N GLN A 74 0.32 -10.80 -6.33
CA GLN A 74 0.52 -10.24 -4.99
C GLN A 74 0.21 -11.25 -3.88
N SER A 75 -0.79 -12.11 -4.06
CA SER A 75 -1.16 -13.13 -3.08
C SER A 75 -0.22 -14.34 -3.03
N VAL A 76 0.71 -14.50 -3.98
CA VAL A 76 1.71 -15.59 -3.92
C VAL A 76 2.74 -15.35 -2.81
N ASP A 77 2.96 -14.08 -2.41
CA ASP A 77 3.91 -13.70 -1.36
C ASP A 77 3.26 -13.55 0.03
N GLU A 78 1.92 -13.62 0.14
CA GLU A 78 1.20 -13.59 1.42
C GLU A 78 0.96 -15.02 1.92
N ASP A 79 1.50 -15.34 3.10
CA ASP A 79 1.31 -16.63 3.79
C ASP A 79 -0.17 -17.03 3.80
N PHE A 80 -0.51 -18.03 3.00
CA PHE A 80 -1.86 -18.57 2.91
C PHE A 80 -2.17 -19.35 4.19
N GLU A 81 -2.76 -18.69 5.20
CA GLU A 81 -3.35 -19.37 6.34
C GLU A 81 -4.54 -20.22 5.85
N THR A 82 -4.32 -21.53 5.78
CA THR A 82 -5.35 -22.49 5.43
C THR A 82 -6.29 -22.60 6.62
N PHE A 83 -7.47 -21.98 6.53
CA PHE A 83 -8.54 -22.25 7.48
C PHE A 83 -8.99 -23.70 7.29
N GLU A 84 -8.63 -24.57 8.24
CA GLU A 84 -9.24 -25.89 8.35
C GLU A 84 -10.74 -25.68 8.55
N ALA A 85 -11.52 -25.93 7.50
CA ALA A 85 -12.96 -26.00 7.61
C ALA A 85 -13.29 -27.16 8.56
N TYR A 86 -13.88 -26.84 9.71
CA TYR A 86 -14.44 -27.83 10.63
C TYR A 86 -15.22 -28.87 9.82
N SER A 87 -14.80 -30.13 9.90
CA SER A 87 -15.51 -31.24 9.27
C SER A 87 -16.90 -31.38 9.88
N GLU A 88 -17.88 -31.82 9.08
CA GLU A 88 -19.27 -32.06 9.49
C GLU A 88 -19.42 -32.91 10.77
N GLU A 89 -18.40 -33.66 11.19
CA GLU A 89 -18.39 -34.45 12.43
C GLU A 89 -18.42 -33.62 13.73
N ASP A 90 -18.09 -32.32 13.71
CA ASP A 90 -18.16 -31.47 14.91
C ASP A 90 -19.57 -30.94 15.22
N LEU A 91 -20.55 -31.12 14.32
CA LEU A 91 -21.92 -30.64 14.49
C LEU A 91 -22.84 -31.59 15.27
N ASP A 92 -22.47 -32.87 15.41
CA ASP A 92 -23.35 -33.90 16.00
C ASP A 92 -23.18 -34.07 17.52
N ALA A 93 -22.27 -33.33 18.17
CA ALA A 93 -22.03 -33.44 19.61
C ALA A 93 -22.94 -32.54 20.48
N THR A 94 -23.95 -31.87 19.91
CA THR A 94 -24.86 -31.00 20.68
C THR A 94 -26.32 -31.13 20.25
N ILE A 95 -26.94 -32.28 20.53
CA ILE A 95 -28.40 -32.40 20.71
C ILE A 95 -28.67 -33.27 21.95
#